data_AF-A0A8S2KUJ5-F1
#
_entry.id   AF-A0A8S2KUJ5-F1
#
_cell.length_a   1.000
_cell.length_b   1.000
_cell.length_c   1.000
_cell.angle_alpha   90.00
_cell.angle_beta   90.00
_cell.angle_gamma   90.00
#
_symmetry.space_group_name_H-M   'P 1'
#
loop_
_entity.id
_entity.type
_entity.pdbx_description
1 polymer ?
#
loop_
_entity_poly.entity_id
_entity_poly.type
_entity_poly.pdbx_seq_one_letter_code
_entity_poly.pdbx_strand_id
1 'polypeptide(L)'
;MDIWYASVITPLSSIIGQDTFYRSSHLACDRLYPNFEEQEHLSFCGITCASILLKTLRHYLNWSQTVIYSSVAQNHMSNGINLDKLSDVLERCDFNL
;
A
#
# COMPACT_ATOMS: atom_id res chain seq x y z
N MET A 1 -33.51 0.60 20.27
CA MET A 1 -32.48 -0.46 20.35
C MET A 1 -31.39 -0.02 19.40
N ASP A 2 -30.45 0.77 19.92
CA ASP A 2 -29.39 1.37 19.11
C ASP A 2 -28.39 0.27 18.77
N ILE A 3 -28.35 -0.13 17.50
CA ILE A 3 -27.40 -1.13 17.04
C ILE A 3 -26.06 -0.44 16.87
N TRP A 4 -25.15 -0.75 17.78
CA TRP A 4 -23.73 -0.49 17.68
C TRP A 4 -23.19 -1.24 16.45
N TYR A 5 -23.16 -0.58 15.28
CA TYR A 5 -22.35 -1.04 14.14
C TYR A 5 -20.86 -0.72 14.41
N ALA A 6 -20.31 -1.30 15.48
CA ALA A 6 -18.88 -1.40 15.63
C ALA A 6 -18.37 -2.49 14.68
N SER A 7 -18.02 -2.07 13.46
CA SER A 7 -16.96 -2.63 12.62
C SER A 7 -16.77 -4.16 12.65
N VAL A 8 -17.62 -4.91 11.97
CA VAL A 8 -17.26 -6.29 11.58
C VAL A 8 -16.32 -6.20 10.38
N ILE A 9 -15.03 -6.37 10.62
CA ILE A 9 -14.05 -6.57 9.54
C ILE A 9 -14.42 -7.89 8.85
N THR A 10 -14.91 -7.81 7.61
CA THR A 10 -15.19 -8.99 6.79
C THR A 10 -13.95 -9.28 5.95
N PRO A 11 -13.17 -10.33 6.25
CA PRO A 11 -11.91 -10.57 5.56
C PRO A 11 -12.14 -11.00 4.12
N LEU A 12 -11.25 -10.61 3.20
CA LEU A 12 -11.29 -11.03 1.80
C LEU A 12 -11.19 -12.56 1.63
N SER A 13 -10.58 -13.26 2.60
CA SER A 13 -10.52 -14.73 2.61
C SER A 13 -11.86 -15.42 2.88
N SER A 14 -12.87 -14.69 3.36
CA SER A 14 -14.21 -15.24 3.58
C SER A 14 -15.04 -15.24 2.30
N ILE A 15 -16.01 -16.15 2.21
CA ILE A 15 -16.97 -16.21 1.10
C ILE A 15 -17.69 -14.87 0.91
N ILE A 16 -18.13 -14.26 2.02
CA ILE A 16 -18.81 -12.96 2.02
C ILE A 16 -17.88 -11.85 1.51
N GLY A 17 -16.60 -11.87 1.93
CA GLY A 17 -15.59 -10.91 1.47
C GLY A 17 -15.31 -11.02 -0.03
N GLN A 18 -15.19 -12.25 -0.55
CA GLN A 18 -15.00 -12.49 -1.99
C GLN A 18 -16.22 -12.04 -2.80
N ASP A 19 -17.44 -12.39 -2.39
CA ASP A 19 -18.67 -11.97 -3.08
C ASP A 19 -18.81 -10.44 -3.08
N THR A 20 -18.50 -9.79 -1.95
CA THR A 20 -18.47 -8.32 -1.86
C THR A 20 -17.44 -7.72 -2.81
N PHE A 21 -16.23 -8.29 -2.86
CA PHE A 21 -15.17 -7.85 -3.76
C PHE A 21 -15.58 -7.94 -5.23
N TYR A 22 -16.09 -9.09 -5.68
CA TYR A 22 -16.51 -9.30 -7.07
C TYR A 22 -17.68 -8.39 -7.48
N ARG A 23 -18.57 -8.03 -6.56
CA ARG A 23 -19.68 -7.10 -6.84
C ARG A 23 -19.25 -5.64 -6.93
N SER A 24 -18.14 -5.28 -6.30
CA SER A 24 -17.74 -3.87 -6.11
C SER A 24 -17.22 -3.17 -7.37
N SER A 25 -16.95 -3.89 -8.47
CA SER A 25 -16.50 -3.33 -9.76
C SER A 25 -15.27 -2.38 -9.64
N HIS A 26 -14.42 -2.56 -8.63
CA HIS A 26 -13.28 -1.69 -8.37
C HIS A 26 -12.05 -2.05 -9.21
N LEU A 27 -11.89 -1.35 -10.34
CA LEU A 27 -10.74 -1.46 -11.26
C LEU A 27 -9.36 -1.23 -10.60
N ALA A 28 -9.32 -0.57 -9.44
CA ALA A 28 -8.08 -0.35 -8.71
C ALA A 28 -7.47 -1.66 -8.18
N CYS A 29 -8.31 -2.57 -7.67
CA CYS A 29 -7.85 -3.82 -7.08
C CYS A 29 -7.23 -4.75 -8.12
N ASP A 30 -7.81 -4.81 -9.32
CA ASP A 30 -7.28 -5.60 -10.44
C ASP A 30 -5.88 -5.15 -10.88
N ARG A 31 -5.57 -3.85 -10.68
CA ARG A 31 -4.26 -3.26 -11.01
C ARG A 31 -3.25 -3.42 -9.88
N LEU A 32 -3.70 -3.36 -8.63
CA LEU A 32 -2.86 -3.48 -7.44
C LEU A 32 -2.46 -4.93 -7.16
N TYR A 33 -3.38 -5.89 -7.34
CA TYR A 33 -3.19 -7.29 -6.98
C TYR A 33 -1.96 -7.96 -7.61
N PRO A 34 -1.63 -7.76 -8.90
CA PRO A 34 -0.42 -8.35 -9.51
C PRO A 34 0.89 -7.86 -8.89
N ASN A 35 0.87 -6.72 -8.20
CA ASN A 35 2.05 -6.11 -7.59
C ASN A 35 2.08 -6.29 -6.06
N PHE A 36 1.11 -7.04 -5.50
CA PHE A 36 1.04 -7.27 -4.06
C PHE A 36 2.33 -7.95 -3.56
N GLU A 37 2.86 -7.44 -2.46
CA GLU A 37 4.08 -7.93 -1.85
C GLU A 37 3.99 -7.81 -0.33
N GLU A 38 4.70 -8.69 0.37
CA GLU A 38 4.82 -8.64 1.82
C GLU A 38 5.84 -7.57 2.24
N GLN A 39 5.62 -6.96 3.40
CA GLN A 39 6.57 -5.99 3.95
C GLN A 39 7.86 -6.69 4.40
N GLU A 40 9.02 -6.18 3.99
CA GLU A 40 10.33 -6.74 4.35
C GLU A 40 10.69 -6.51 5.83
N HIS A 41 10.13 -5.46 6.44
CA HIS A 41 10.36 -5.09 7.83
C HIS A 41 9.07 -4.59 8.48
N LEU A 42 8.96 -4.71 9.82
CA LEU A 42 7.78 -4.30 10.57
C LEU A 42 7.44 -2.81 10.42
N SER A 43 8.44 -1.99 10.12
CA SER A 43 8.27 -0.54 9.91
C SER A 43 8.03 -0.17 8.45
N PHE A 44 7.98 -1.13 7.52
CA PHE A 44 7.94 -0.84 6.08
C PHE A 44 6.53 -0.72 5.51
N CYS A 45 5.47 -0.83 6.29
CA CYS A 45 4.09 -0.80 5.77
C CYS A 45 3.83 0.33 4.75
N GLY A 46 4.27 1.57 5.03
CA GLY A 46 4.15 2.69 4.09
C GLY A 46 5.06 2.58 2.86
N ILE A 47 6.28 2.03 3.01
CA ILE A 47 7.20 1.75 1.89
C ILE A 47 6.64 0.66 0.98
N THR A 48 6.12 -0.42 1.55
CA THR A 48 5.48 -1.52 0.83
C THR A 48 4.29 -0.99 0.03
N CYS A 49 3.45 -0.14 0.63
CA CYS A 49 2.36 0.50 -0.10
C CYS A 49 2.86 1.40 -1.25
N ALA A 50 3.93 2.19 -1.04
CA ALA A 50 4.52 3.01 -2.09
C ALA A 50 5.06 2.15 -3.25
N SER A 51 5.79 1.07 -2.94
CA SER A 51 6.33 0.13 -3.92
C SER A 51 5.22 -0.53 -4.76
N ILE A 52 4.16 -1.04 -4.12
CA ILE A 52 2.99 -1.59 -4.83
C ILE A 52 2.39 -0.54 -5.78
N LEU A 53 2.23 0.70 -5.30
CA LEU A 53 1.66 1.79 -6.10
C LEU A 53 2.53 2.16 -7.30
N LEU A 54 3.84 2.35 -7.09
CA LEU A 54 4.79 2.72 -8.14
C LEU A 54 4.91 1.63 -9.21
N LYS A 55 4.91 0.35 -8.81
CA LYS A 55 4.86 -0.79 -9.75
C LYS A 55 3.56 -0.82 -10.53
N THR A 56 2.44 -0.58 -9.86
CA THR A 56 1.10 -0.57 -10.47
C THR A 56 0.95 0.50 -11.54
N LEU A 57 1.52 1.68 -11.30
CA LEU A 57 1.42 2.80 -12.22
C LEU A 57 2.44 2.71 -13.36
N ARG A 58 3.18 1.59 -13.46
CA ARG A 58 4.17 1.27 -14.50
C ARG A 58 5.25 2.33 -14.69
N HIS A 59 5.37 3.25 -13.74
CA HIS A 59 6.37 4.29 -13.84
C HIS A 59 7.76 3.67 -13.71
N TYR A 60 7.97 2.68 -12.83
CA TYR A 60 9.31 2.17 -12.56
C TYR A 60 9.32 0.79 -11.86
N LEU A 61 9.64 -0.28 -12.60
CA LEU A 61 9.79 -1.65 -12.06
C LEU A 61 10.96 -1.80 -11.06
N ASN A 62 11.83 -0.80 -10.96
CA ASN A 62 13.06 -0.85 -10.17
C ASN A 62 12.90 -0.32 -8.73
N TRP A 63 11.73 0.17 -8.33
CA TRP A 63 11.49 0.58 -6.95
C TRP A 63 11.06 -0.61 -6.11
N SER A 64 12.03 -1.36 -5.61
CA SER A 64 11.81 -2.30 -4.51
C SER A 64 11.73 -1.55 -3.17
N GLN A 65 11.21 -2.22 -2.15
CA GLN A 65 11.14 -1.67 -0.79
C GLN A 65 12.52 -1.21 -0.29
N THR A 66 13.56 -2.00 -0.56
CA THR A 66 14.95 -1.65 -0.23
C THR A 66 15.43 -0.39 -0.95
N VAL A 67 15.11 -0.22 -2.24
CA VAL A 67 15.50 0.97 -3.02
C VAL A 67 14.81 2.22 -2.48
N ILE A 68 13.50 2.14 -2.23
CA ILE A 68 12.73 3.22 -1.61
C ILE A 68 13.31 3.53 -0.22
N TYR A 69 13.52 2.52 0.61
CA TYR A 69 14.10 2.69 1.94
C TYR A 69 15.46 3.40 1.89
N SER A 70 16.31 3.05 0.94
CA SER A 70 17.63 3.69 0.78
C SER A 70 17.56 5.15 0.34
N SER A 71 16.48 5.57 -0.35
CA SER A 71 16.29 6.94 -0.82
C SER A 71 15.70 7.87 0.25
N VAL A 72 15.06 7.30 1.28
CA VAL A 72 14.61 8.02 2.48
C VAL A 72 15.73 7.94 3.52
N ALA A 73 16.25 9.07 3.99
CA ALA A 73 17.34 9.08 4.97
C ALA A 73 17.05 8.12 6.15
N GLN A 74 17.91 7.10 6.31
CA GLN A 74 17.73 5.93 7.20
C GLN A 74 17.43 6.29 8.67
N ASN A 75 17.73 7.53 9.08
CA ASN A 75 17.65 8.04 10.45
C ASN A 75 16.22 8.18 11.02
N HIS A 76 15.17 7.86 10.26
CA HIS A 76 13.78 8.11 10.66
C HIS A 76 12.86 6.89 10.65
N MET A 77 13.39 5.70 10.34
CA MET A 77 12.57 4.56 9.95
C MET A 77 12.36 3.50 11.04
N SER A 78 12.92 3.67 12.24
CA SER A 78 12.68 2.74 13.36
C SER A 78 11.20 2.63 13.72
N ASN A 79 10.41 3.66 13.43
CA ASN A 79 8.99 3.78 13.75
C ASN A 79 8.09 3.86 12.49
N GLY A 80 8.64 3.54 11.32
CA GLY A 80 7.95 3.65 10.03
C GLY A 80 8.05 5.04 9.40
N ILE A 81 7.29 5.25 8.32
CA ILE A 81 7.26 6.50 7.56
C ILE A 81 5.96 7.26 7.86
N ASN A 82 6.04 8.57 8.10
CA ASN A 82 4.85 9.42 8.22
C ASN A 82 4.34 9.84 6.84
N LEU A 83 3.14 10.43 6.79
CA LEU A 83 2.50 10.82 5.52
C LEU A 83 3.32 11.84 4.73
N ASP A 84 3.90 12.84 5.41
CA ASP A 84 4.71 13.87 4.74
C ASP A 84 5.92 13.25 4.02
N LYS A 85 6.67 12.38 4.71
CA LYS A 85 7.81 11.69 4.11
C LYS A 85 7.40 10.71 3.01
N LEU A 86 6.23 10.09 3.14
CA LEU A 86 5.70 9.24 2.08
C LEU A 86 5.41 10.07 0.83
N SER A 87 4.88 11.28 0.98
CA SER A 87 4.70 12.24 -0.13
C SER A 87 6.05 12.62 -0.75
N ASP A 88 7.04 12.99 0.07
CA ASP A 88 8.39 13.34 -0.41
C ASP A 88 9.02 12.18 -1.21
N VAL A 89 8.80 10.94 -0.77
CA VAL A 89 9.28 9.74 -1.47
C VAL A 89 8.61 9.60 -2.83
N LEU A 90 7.29 9.76 -2.90
CA LEU A 90 6.54 9.68 -4.14
C LEU A 90 6.97 10.79 -5.11
N GLU A 91 7.10 12.04 -4.65
CA GLU A 91 7.58 13.17 -5.46
C GLU A 91 8.98 12.89 -6.05
N ARG A 92 9.90 12.33 -5.26
CA ARG A 92 11.24 11.93 -5.73
C ARG A 92 11.22 10.78 -6.75
N CYS A 93 10.12 10.04 -6.83
CA CYS A 93 9.92 8.99 -7.82
C CYS A 93 9.26 9.54 -9.11
N ASP A 94 9.31 10.86 -9.34
CA ASP A 94 8.60 11.57 -10.43
C ASP A 94 7.08 11.31 -10.41
N PHE A 95 6.52 11.06 -9.23
CA PHE A 95 5.10 10.87 -9.06
C PHE A 95 4.39 12.23 -8.98
N ASN A 96 4.09 12.81 -10.14
CA ASN A 96 3.18 13.97 -10.22
C ASN A 96 1.74 13.47 -10.32
N LEU A 97 0.96 13.70 -9.26
CA LEU A 97 -0.50 13.53 -9.23
C LEU A 97 -1.23 14.72 -9.85
#